data_AF-A0A395M0W8-F1
#
_entry.id   AF-A0A395M0W8-F1
#
_cell.length_a   1.000
_cell.length_b   1.000
_cell.length_c   1.000
_cell.angle_alpha   90.00
_cell.angle_beta   90.00
_cell.angle_gamma   90.00
#
_symmetry.space_group_name_H-M   'P 1'
#
loop_
_entity.id
_entity.type
_entity.pdbx_description
1 polymer ?
#
loop_
_entity_poly.entity_id
_entity_poly.type
_entity_poly.pdbx_seq_one_letter_code
_entity_poly.pdbx_strand_id
1 'polypeptide(L)'
;MRPDEPLTEVARHRVIRRLINGLVTDLLTESSRRIDALLRACGGQVSVDDVRRWPTPLIGYPPETEQMNRALKQFLYAHMYTHPHTQQMAAQAEQVLSDLFATYLRRPEQLPESARARLDELPLPRVVCDYIAGMTDRFALRAHAELIGRA
;
A
#
# COMPACT_ATOMS: atom_id res chain seq x y z
N MET A 1 34.38 -5.96 -5.32
CA MET A 1 33.20 -5.56 -6.10
C MET A 1 33.26 -4.05 -6.22
N ARG A 2 33.24 -3.49 -7.43
CA ARG A 2 33.21 -2.03 -7.59
C ARG A 2 31.81 -1.52 -7.17
N PRO A 3 31.70 -0.36 -6.50
CA PRO A 3 30.41 0.16 -6.03
C PRO A 3 29.34 0.30 -7.12
N ASP A 4 29.78 0.51 -8.37
CA ASP A 4 28.92 0.83 -9.51
C ASP A 4 28.65 -0.36 -10.45
N GLU A 5 29.12 -1.56 -10.10
CA GLU A 5 28.85 -2.76 -10.91
C GLU A 5 27.47 -3.32 -10.58
N PRO A 6 26.57 -3.50 -11.57
CA PRO A 6 25.22 -4.00 -11.30
C PRO A 6 25.28 -5.40 -10.69
N LEU A 7 24.47 -5.63 -9.66
CA LEU A 7 24.36 -6.95 -9.05
C LEU A 7 23.95 -7.96 -10.12
N THR A 8 24.65 -9.10 -10.15
CA THR A 8 24.20 -10.25 -10.93
C THR A 8 22.82 -10.68 -10.46
N GLU A 9 22.03 -11.29 -11.36
CA GLU A 9 20.69 -11.75 -11.03
C GLU A 9 20.68 -12.69 -9.81
N VAL A 10 21.66 -13.60 -9.73
CA VAL A 10 21.84 -14.52 -8.58
C VAL A 10 22.16 -13.74 -7.30
N ALA A 11 23.05 -12.75 -7.37
CA ALA A 11 23.40 -11.93 -6.20
C ALA A 11 22.19 -11.12 -5.72
N ARG A 12 21.46 -10.49 -6.63
CA ARG A 12 20.23 -9.74 -6.34
C ARG A 12 19.19 -10.61 -5.64
N HIS A 13 18.88 -11.78 -6.18
CA HIS A 13 17.92 -12.71 -5.56
C HIS A 13 18.37 -13.17 -4.18
N ARG A 14 19.66 -13.46 -3.98
CA ARG A 14 20.19 -13.84 -2.66
C ARG A 14 20.08 -12.72 -1.64
N VAL A 15 20.36 -11.48 -2.03
CA VAL A 15 20.21 -10.31 -1.16
C VAL A 15 18.75 -10.13 -0.76
N ILE A 16 17.83 -10.11 -1.73
CA ILE A 16 16.39 -9.96 -1.48
C ILE A 16 15.89 -11.07 -0.53
N ARG A 17 16.25 -12.33 -0.80
CA ARG A 17 15.84 -13.46 0.05
C ARG A 17 16.36 -13.32 1.48
N ARG A 18 17.61 -12.91 1.67
CA ARG A 18 18.20 -12.72 3.01
C ARG A 18 17.54 -11.57 3.75
N LEU A 19 17.27 -10.45 3.07
CA LEU A 19 16.58 -9.30 3.65
C LEU A 19 15.15 -9.67 4.09
N ILE A 20 14.38 -10.31 3.22
CA ILE A 20 13.02 -10.77 3.54
C ILE A 20 13.07 -11.76 4.71
N ASN A 21 13.98 -12.73 4.68
CA ASN A 21 14.10 -13.70 5.75
C ASN A 21 14.42 -13.03 7.09
N GLY A 22 15.39 -12.12 7.14
CA GLY A 22 15.74 -11.38 8.36
C GLY A 22 14.55 -10.58 8.90
N LEU A 23 13.88 -9.79 8.04
CA LEU A 23 12.70 -9.03 8.44
C LEU A 23 11.59 -9.94 8.99
N VAL A 24 11.27 -11.04 8.29
CA VAL A 24 10.21 -11.95 8.74
C VAL A 24 10.58 -12.64 10.05
N THR A 25 11.82 -13.12 10.19
CA THR A 25 12.31 -13.75 11.42
C THR A 25 12.22 -12.78 12.60
N ASP A 26 12.75 -11.56 12.47
CA ASP A 26 12.74 -10.58 13.55
C ASP A 26 11.33 -10.14 13.94
N LEU A 27 10.45 -9.97 12.95
CA LEU A 27 9.05 -9.65 13.17
C LEU A 27 8.37 -10.74 14.00
N LEU A 28 8.53 -12.01 13.61
CA LEU A 28 7.92 -13.13 14.32
C LEU A 28 8.47 -13.24 15.74
N THR A 29 9.80 -13.21 15.90
CA THR A 29 10.44 -13.32 17.21
C THR A 29 10.01 -12.21 18.16
N GLU A 30 10.04 -10.95 17.72
CA GLU A 30 9.65 -9.83 18.57
C GLU A 30 8.14 -9.80 18.84
N SER A 31 7.31 -10.12 17.84
CA SER A 31 5.86 -10.16 18.03
C SER A 31 5.45 -11.26 19.00
N SER A 32 6.04 -12.46 18.89
CA SER A 32 5.84 -13.55 19.86
C SER A 32 6.24 -13.11 21.26
N ARG A 33 7.41 -12.45 21.41
CA ARG A 33 7.86 -11.94 22.72
C ARG A 33 6.86 -10.95 23.34
N ARG A 34 6.28 -10.05 22.54
CA ARG A 34 5.27 -9.08 22.99
C ARG A 34 3.95 -9.76 23.36
N ILE A 35 3.51 -10.73 22.57
CA ILE A 35 2.32 -11.54 22.85
C ILE A 35 2.50 -12.34 24.15
N ASP A 36 3.66 -12.95 24.36
CA ASP A 36 3.95 -13.68 25.60
C ASP A 36 3.97 -12.75 26.83
N ALA A 37 4.43 -11.50 26.66
CA ALA A 37 4.40 -10.51 27.72
C ALA A 37 2.95 -10.13 28.09
N LEU A 38 2.07 -9.97 27.10
CA LEU A 38 0.63 -9.77 27.32
C LEU A 38 0.01 -10.98 28.02
N LEU A 39 0.26 -12.20 27.53
CA LEU A 39 -0.25 -13.44 28.13
C LEU A 39 0.15 -13.56 29.60
N ARG A 40 1.40 -13.25 29.94
CA ARG A 40 1.86 -13.25 31.33
C ARG A 40 1.17 -12.18 32.18
N ALA A 41 0.99 -10.97 31.64
CA ALA A 41 0.32 -9.88 32.35
C ALA A 41 -1.17 -10.19 32.65
N CYS A 42 -1.83 -10.97 31.78
CA CYS A 42 -3.23 -11.37 31.93
C CYS A 42 -3.41 -12.73 32.63
N GLY A 43 -2.36 -13.33 33.19
CA GLY A 43 -2.48 -14.61 33.91
C GLY A 43 -2.74 -15.84 33.02
N GLY A 44 -2.36 -15.78 31.74
CA GLY A 44 -2.44 -16.90 30.80
C GLY A 44 -3.69 -16.95 29.94
N GLN A 45 -4.67 -16.06 30.18
CA GLN A 45 -5.87 -15.91 29.33
C GLN A 45 -5.98 -14.46 28.86
N VAL A 46 -6.13 -14.25 27.56
CA VAL A 46 -6.15 -12.93 26.93
C VAL A 46 -7.46 -12.75 26.17
N SER A 47 -8.15 -11.65 26.43
CA SER A 47 -9.30 -11.21 25.65
C SER A 47 -8.91 -10.21 24.56
N VAL A 48 -9.80 -9.97 23.61
CA VAL A 48 -9.60 -8.95 22.56
C VAL A 48 -9.46 -7.55 23.17
N ASP A 49 -10.16 -7.28 24.27
CA ASP A 49 -10.09 -5.98 24.95
C ASP A 49 -8.73 -5.77 25.63
N ASP A 50 -8.10 -6.84 26.12
CA ASP A 50 -6.74 -6.76 26.67
C ASP A 50 -5.72 -6.37 25.60
N VAL A 51 -5.86 -6.94 24.38
CA VAL A 51 -5.02 -6.58 23.23
C VAL A 51 -5.20 -5.09 22.86
N ARG A 52 -6.44 -4.60 22.85
CA ARG A 52 -6.75 -3.19 22.51
C ARG A 52 -6.24 -2.21 23.56
N ARG A 53 -6.25 -2.60 24.84
CA ARG A 53 -5.79 -1.78 25.97
C ARG A 53 -4.29 -1.88 26.21
N TRP A 54 -3.61 -2.83 25.57
CA TRP A 54 -2.17 -2.99 25.71
C TRP A 54 -1.45 -1.72 25.22
N PRO A 55 -0.46 -1.20 25.98
CA PRO A 55 0.09 0.14 25.74
C PRO A 55 0.92 0.26 24.45
N THR A 56 1.30 -0.84 23.81
CA THR A 56 2.15 -0.84 22.62
C THR A 56 1.64 -1.80 21.55
N PRO A 57 2.00 -1.62 20.26
CA PRO A 57 1.63 -2.58 19.23
C PRO A 57 2.27 -3.96 19.48
N LEU A 58 1.45 -5.02 19.48
CA LEU A 58 1.93 -6.40 19.66
C LEU A 58 2.73 -6.91 18.46
N ILE A 59 2.39 -6.45 17.25
CA ILE A 59 3.07 -6.84 16.02
C ILE A 59 4.06 -5.74 15.65
N GLY A 60 5.34 -6.10 15.57
CA GLY A 60 6.37 -5.15 15.22
C GLY A 60 7.78 -5.71 15.26
N TYR A 61 8.71 -4.94 14.71
CA TYR A 61 10.13 -5.24 14.73
C TYR A 61 10.75 -4.90 16.09
N PRO A 62 11.88 -5.54 16.46
CA PRO A 62 12.72 -5.01 17.51
C PRO A 62 13.32 -3.65 17.06
N PRO A 63 13.74 -2.79 18.01
CA PRO A 63 14.16 -1.42 17.68
C PRO A 63 15.25 -1.31 16.62
N GLU A 64 16.21 -2.23 16.63
CA GLU A 64 17.32 -2.30 15.67
C GLU A 64 16.82 -2.54 14.24
N THR A 65 16.04 -3.61 14.03
CA THR A 65 15.48 -3.95 12.73
C THR A 65 14.53 -2.86 12.24
N GLU A 66 13.79 -2.21 13.15
CA GLU A 66 12.95 -1.08 12.78
C GLU A 66 13.76 0.11 12.27
N GLN A 67 14.89 0.43 12.92
CA GLN A 67 15.82 1.47 12.47
C GLN A 67 16.40 1.16 11.09
N MET A 68 16.84 -0.08 10.87
CA MET A 68 17.36 -0.52 9.57
C MET A 68 16.28 -0.47 8.48
N ASN A 69 15.05 -0.90 8.80
CA ASN A 69 13.91 -0.85 7.87
C ASN A 69 13.57 0.60 7.49
N ARG A 70 13.60 1.53 8.46
CA ARG A 70 13.42 2.97 8.20
C ARG A 70 14.52 3.52 7.29
N ALA A 71 15.78 3.18 7.54
CA ALA A 71 16.89 3.60 6.68
C ALA A 71 16.76 3.06 5.25
N LEU A 72 16.37 1.80 5.08
CA LEU A 72 16.11 1.21 3.77
C LEU A 72 14.96 1.94 3.04
N LYS A 73 13.86 2.24 3.74
CA LYS A 73 12.74 3.00 3.16
C LYS A 73 13.15 4.41 2.74
N GLN A 74 13.96 5.10 3.55
CA GLN A 74 14.50 6.42 3.20
C GLN A 74 15.39 6.34 1.94
N PHE A 75 16.24 5.33 1.85
CA PHE A 75 17.05 5.08 0.66
C PHE A 75 16.17 4.86 -0.58
N LEU A 76 15.18 3.97 -0.51
CA LEU A 76 14.24 3.71 -1.60
C LEU A 76 13.43 4.94 -1.98
N TYR A 77 13.02 5.75 -1.01
CA TYR A 77 12.30 6.99 -1.27
C TYR A 77 13.13 7.95 -2.12
N ALA A 78 14.37 8.21 -1.71
CA ALA A 78 15.26 9.15 -2.39
C ALA A 78 15.74 8.68 -3.78
N HIS A 79 15.83 7.36 -4.01
CA HIS A 79 16.45 6.83 -5.23
C HIS A 79 15.48 6.13 -6.19
N MET A 80 14.27 5.78 -5.74
CA MET A 80 13.29 5.05 -6.56
C MET A 80 11.97 5.83 -6.69
N TYR A 81 11.37 6.25 -5.59
CA TYR A 81 10.06 6.91 -5.61
C TYR A 81 10.10 8.34 -6.13
N THR A 82 11.19 9.08 -5.86
CA THR A 82 11.39 10.45 -6.37
C THR A 82 12.10 10.50 -7.72
N HIS A 83 12.28 9.36 -8.39
CA HIS A 83 12.90 9.33 -9.71
C HIS A 83 11.99 10.05 -10.74
N PRO A 84 12.53 10.88 -11.66
CA PRO A 84 11.72 11.69 -12.58
C PRO A 84 10.67 10.88 -13.37
N HIS A 85 11.03 9.68 -13.82
CA HIS A 85 10.11 8.77 -14.50
C HIS A 85 8.90 8.38 -13.63
N THR A 86 9.13 8.03 -12.35
CA THR A 86 8.06 7.68 -11.41
C THR A 86 7.14 8.87 -11.14
N GLN A 87 7.71 10.07 -11.03
CA GLN A 87 6.94 11.31 -10.83
C GLN A 87 6.07 11.65 -12.05
N GLN A 88 6.61 11.50 -13.26
CA GLN A 88 5.85 11.71 -14.49
C GLN A 88 4.66 10.74 -14.60
N MET A 89 4.87 9.46 -14.29
CA MET A 89 3.78 8.48 -14.26
C MET A 89 2.72 8.83 -13.21
N ALA A 90 3.13 9.29 -12.02
CA ALA A 90 2.19 9.70 -10.97
C ALA A 90 1.35 10.90 -11.41
N ALA A 91 1.95 11.90 -12.05
CA ALA A 91 1.22 13.06 -12.58
C ALA A 91 0.22 12.67 -13.68
N GLN A 92 0.58 11.73 -14.56
CA GLN A 92 -0.35 11.19 -15.57
C GLN A 92 -1.53 10.46 -14.91
N ALA A 93 -1.25 9.62 -13.90
CA ALA A 93 -2.29 8.92 -13.16
C ALA A 93 -3.23 9.89 -12.43
N GLU A 94 -2.69 10.95 -11.80
CA GLU A 94 -3.49 11.98 -11.14
C GLU A 94 -4.44 12.69 -12.13
N GLN A 95 -3.96 13.02 -13.32
CA GLN A 95 -4.78 13.61 -14.37
C GLN A 95 -5.93 12.66 -14.78
N VAL A 96 -5.61 11.39 -15.05
CA VAL A 96 -6.60 10.37 -15.44
C VAL A 96 -7.67 10.20 -14.37
N LEU A 97 -7.27 10.07 -13.10
CA LEU A 97 -8.20 9.88 -11.99
C LEU A 97 -9.08 11.11 -11.77
N SER A 98 -8.50 12.32 -11.84
CA SER A 98 -9.23 13.58 -11.69
C SER A 98 -10.28 13.76 -12.79
N ASP A 99 -9.90 13.46 -14.02
CA ASP A 99 -10.75 13.55 -15.19
C ASP A 99 -11.91 12.54 -15.15
N LEU A 100 -11.63 11.29 -14.79
CA LEU A 100 -12.66 10.26 -14.60
C LEU A 100 -13.63 10.67 -13.49
N PHE A 101 -13.11 11.09 -12.34
CA PHE A 101 -13.91 11.52 -11.21
C PHE A 101 -14.85 12.68 -11.58
N ALA A 102 -14.31 13.73 -12.20
CA ALA A 102 -15.11 14.88 -12.65
C ALA A 102 -16.14 14.49 -13.72
N THR A 103 -15.81 13.54 -14.59
CA THR A 103 -16.72 13.07 -15.64
C THR A 103 -17.90 12.30 -15.05
N TYR A 104 -17.66 11.33 -14.17
CA TYR A 104 -18.74 10.58 -13.53
C TYR A 104 -19.58 11.42 -12.56
N LEU A 105 -19.00 12.46 -11.94
CA LEU A 105 -19.78 13.42 -11.15
C LEU A 105 -20.75 14.24 -12.01
N ARG A 106 -20.31 14.72 -13.18
CA ARG A 106 -21.17 15.50 -14.09
C ARG A 106 -22.17 14.63 -14.86
N ARG A 107 -21.80 13.37 -15.11
CA ARG A 107 -22.56 12.42 -15.93
C ARG A 107 -22.70 11.08 -15.20
N PRO A 108 -23.49 11.00 -14.11
CA PRO A 108 -23.65 9.76 -13.35
C PRO A 108 -24.22 8.60 -14.18
N GLU A 109 -24.93 8.89 -15.26
CA GLU A 109 -25.45 7.90 -16.20
C GLU A 109 -24.36 7.08 -16.92
N GLN A 110 -23.12 7.57 -16.95
CA GLN A 110 -21.96 6.86 -17.50
C GLN A 110 -21.42 5.80 -16.54
N LEU A 111 -21.83 5.82 -15.26
CA LEU A 111 -21.50 4.76 -14.32
C LEU A 111 -22.22 3.46 -14.71
N PRO A 112 -21.58 2.29 -14.55
CA PRO A 112 -22.26 1.03 -14.76
C PRO A 112 -23.43 0.90 -13.78
N GLU A 113 -24.42 0.11 -14.17
CA GLU A 113 -25.62 -0.12 -13.37
C GLU A 113 -25.31 -0.60 -11.94
N SER A 114 -24.33 -1.48 -11.79
CA SER A 114 -23.87 -1.97 -10.47
C SER A 114 -23.34 -0.87 -9.56
N ALA A 115 -22.72 0.17 -10.10
CA ALA A 115 -22.29 1.34 -9.32
C ALA A 115 -23.47 2.26 -9.04
N ARG A 116 -24.33 2.53 -10.04
CA ARG A 116 -25.52 3.38 -9.88
C ARG A 116 -26.51 2.84 -8.84
N ALA A 117 -26.64 1.51 -8.73
CA ALA A 117 -27.47 0.87 -7.71
C ALA A 117 -27.09 1.26 -6.28
N ARG A 118 -25.86 1.72 -6.04
CA ARG A 118 -25.39 2.17 -4.72
C ARG A 118 -25.77 3.62 -4.39
N LEU A 119 -26.36 4.36 -5.34
CA LEU A 119 -26.77 5.75 -5.13
C LEU A 119 -27.95 5.88 -4.15
N ASP A 120 -28.70 4.80 -3.93
CA ASP A 120 -29.78 4.76 -2.93
C ASP A 120 -29.22 4.75 -1.49
N GLU A 121 -27.98 4.31 -1.30
CA GLU A 121 -27.33 4.15 0.01
C GLU A 121 -26.21 5.16 0.26
N LEU A 122 -25.55 5.64 -0.80
CA LEU A 122 -24.33 6.44 -0.72
C LEU A 122 -24.41 7.69 -1.60
N PRO A 123 -23.81 8.81 -1.14
CA PRO A 123 -23.74 10.01 -1.96
C PRO A 123 -22.90 9.76 -3.22
N LEU A 124 -23.29 10.39 -4.33
CA LEU A 124 -22.66 10.24 -5.64
C LEU A 124 -21.11 10.29 -5.61
N PRO A 125 -20.46 11.28 -4.96
CA PRO A 125 -18.99 11.30 -4.90
C PRO A 125 -18.38 10.03 -4.31
N ARG A 126 -19.03 9.40 -3.32
CA ARG A 126 -18.53 8.17 -2.72
C ARG A 126 -18.69 6.98 -3.65
N VAL A 127 -19.84 6.88 -4.34
CA VAL A 127 -20.08 5.84 -5.35
C VAL A 127 -19.05 5.93 -6.48
N VAL A 128 -18.74 7.14 -6.95
CA VAL A 128 -17.70 7.38 -7.97
C VAL A 128 -16.31 6.99 -7.44
N CYS A 129 -15.93 7.40 -6.23
CA CYS A 129 -14.66 7.01 -5.63
C CYS A 129 -14.50 5.49 -5.53
N ASP A 130 -15.52 4.79 -5.01
CA ASP A 130 -15.46 3.34 -4.86
C ASP A 130 -15.37 2.65 -6.23
N TYR A 131 -16.10 3.16 -7.24
CA TYR A 131 -16.03 2.61 -8.60
C TYR A 131 -14.64 2.79 -9.23
N ILE A 132 -14.07 3.99 -9.15
CA ILE A 132 -12.72 4.28 -9.66
C ILE A 132 -11.66 3.46 -8.91
N ALA A 133 -11.76 3.34 -7.59
CA ALA A 133 -10.83 2.55 -6.78
C ALA A 133 -10.88 1.04 -7.10
N GLY A 134 -11.98 0.56 -7.67
CA GLY A 134 -12.12 -0.82 -8.16
C GLY A 134 -11.56 -1.06 -9.57
N MET A 135 -11.10 -0.01 -10.27
CA MET A 135 -10.54 -0.15 -11.61
C MET A 135 -9.11 -0.69 -11.57
N THR A 136 -8.75 -1.48 -12.58
CA THR A 136 -7.34 -1.73 -12.89
C THR A 136 -6.77 -0.59 -13.72
N ASP A 137 -5.46 -0.34 -13.67
CA ASP A 137 -4.79 0.71 -14.46
C ASP A 137 -5.18 0.66 -15.94
N ARG A 138 -5.14 -0.54 -16.54
CA ARG A 138 -5.51 -0.74 -17.95
C ARG A 138 -6.97 -0.37 -18.23
N PHE A 139 -7.87 -0.67 -17.28
CA PHE A 139 -9.27 -0.32 -17.42
C PHE A 139 -9.49 1.20 -17.27
N ALA A 140 -8.86 1.83 -16.26
CA ALA A 140 -8.96 3.28 -16.03
C ALA A 140 -8.47 4.08 -17.25
N LEU A 141 -7.31 3.71 -17.82
CA LEU A 141 -6.78 4.34 -19.03
C LEU A 141 -7.72 4.18 -20.23
N ARG A 142 -8.29 2.99 -20.41
CA ARG A 142 -9.27 2.73 -21.48
C ARG A 142 -10.54 3.57 -21.29
N ALA A 143 -11.10 3.59 -20.09
CA ALA A 143 -12.29 4.36 -19.77
C ALA A 143 -12.05 5.86 -19.96
N HIS A 144 -10.88 6.35 -19.56
CA HIS A 144 -10.47 7.75 -19.77
C HIS A 144 -10.39 8.10 -21.26
N ALA A 145 -9.76 7.23 -22.06
CA ALA A 145 -9.70 7.42 -23.52
C ALA A 145 -11.11 7.39 -24.17
N GLU A 146 -11.98 6.47 -23.77
CA GLU A 146 -13.35 6.35 -24.32
C GLU A 146 -14.26 7.53 -23.93
N LEU A 147 -14.16 8.01 -22.68
CA LEU A 147 -15.05 9.06 -22.16
C LEU A 147 -14.59 10.48 -22.48
N ILE A 148 -13.29 10.68 -22.70
CA ILE A 148 -12.65 12.00 -22.72
C ILE A 148 -11.88 12.26 -24.02
N GLY A 149 -11.47 11.21 -24.74
CA GLY A 149 -10.91 11.33 -26.08
C GLY A 149 -9.48 11.85 -26.14
N ARG A 150 -8.68 11.69 -25.09
CA ARG A 150 -7.23 11.97 -25.10
C ARG A 150 -6.46 10.80 -24.51
N ALA A 151 -5.68 10.13 -25.37
CA ALA A 151 -4.61 9.23 -24.96
C ALA A 151 -3.33 10.03 -24.71
#